data_AF-A0AAV9LX81-F1
#
_entry.id   AF-A0AAV9LX81-F1
#
_cell.length_a   1.000
_cell.length_b   1.000
_cell.length_c   1.000
_cell.angle_alpha   90.00
_cell.angle_beta   90.00
_cell.angle_gamma   90.00
#
_symmetry.space_group_name_H-M   'P 1'
#
loop_
_entity.id
_entity.type
_entity.pdbx_description
1 polymer ?
#
loop_
_entity_poly.entity_id
_entity_poly.type
_entity_poly.pdbx_seq_one_letter_code
_entity_poly.pdbx_strand_id
1 'polypeptide(L)' 'MTERLSINVVTRKTKEWTVKVQVIDKGGPRDNLQKTNKYQLMILEDEEV' A
#
# COMPACT_ATOMS: atom_id res chain seq x y z
N MET A 1 11.05 12.17 -13.79
CA MET A 1 10.05 11.13 -14.04
C MET A 1 10.43 9.98 -13.12
N THR A 2 9.76 9.82 -11.98
CA THR A 2 10.13 8.76 -11.02
C THR A 2 9.82 7.42 -11.66
N GLU A 3 10.79 6.51 -11.69
CA GLU A 3 10.60 5.16 -12.23
C GLU A 3 9.46 4.47 -11.48
N ARG A 4 8.56 3.84 -12.24
CA ARG A 4 7.49 3.02 -11.67
C ARG A 4 8.04 1.64 -11.37
N LEU A 5 7.91 1.22 -10.12
CA LEU A 5 8.32 -0.11 -9.67
C LEU A 5 7.12 -1.06 -9.66
N SER A 6 7.40 -2.36 -9.82
CA SER A 6 6.46 -3.42 -9.45
C SER A 6 6.37 -3.53 -7.92
N ILE A 7 5.21 -3.90 -7.39
CA ILE A 7 5.01 -4.04 -5.93
C ILE A 7 5.95 -5.08 -5.32
N ASN A 8 6.34 -6.12 -6.08
CA ASN A 8 7.17 -7.22 -5.61
C ASN A 8 8.64 -6.82 -5.33
N VAL A 9 9.14 -5.75 -5.97
CA VAL A 9 10.50 -5.24 -5.76
C VAL A 9 10.57 -4.21 -4.62
N VAL A 10 9.42 -3.76 -4.10
CA VAL A 10 9.38 -2.81 -2.99
C VAL A 10 9.74 -3.53 -1.69
N THR A 11 10.88 -3.14 -1.12
CA THR A 11 11.35 -3.64 0.16
C THR A 11 11.38 -2.52 1.19
N ARG A 12 11.61 -2.86 2.47
CA ARG A 12 11.79 -1.86 3.55
C ARG A 12 12.96 -0.90 3.32
N LYS A 13 13.92 -1.25 2.44
CA LYS A 13 15.09 -0.42 2.13
C LYS A 13 14.87 0.48 0.92
N THR A 14 13.85 0.21 0.11
CA THR A 14 13.53 0.98 -1.09
C THR A 14 13.04 2.37 -0.67
N LYS A 15 13.79 3.41 -1.02
CA LYS A 15 13.43 4.81 -0.77
C LYS A 15 12.81 5.40 -2.04
N GLU A 16 11.91 6.37 -1.88
CA GLU A 16 11.35 7.20 -2.95
C GLU A 16 10.84 6.39 -4.17
N TRP A 17 9.82 5.57 -3.96
CA TRP A 17 9.24 4.72 -5.00
C TRP A 17 7.81 5.13 -5.33
N THR A 18 7.36 4.75 -6.53
CA THR A 18 5.97 4.85 -6.97
C THR A 18 5.59 3.55 -7.64
N VAL A 19 4.44 2.98 -7.27
CA VAL A 19 3.87 1.77 -7.89
C VAL A 19 2.50 2.09 -8.48
N LYS A 20 2.07 1.32 -9.47
CA LYS A 20 0.70 1.34 -9.97
C LYS A 20 0.03 0.07 -9.46
N VAL A 21 -1.06 0.21 -8.72
CA VAL A 21 -1.78 -0.93 -8.13
C VAL A 21 -3.28 -0.73 -8.24
N GLN A 22 -4.01 -1.84 -8.24
CA GLN A 22 -5.45 -1.86 -8.07
C GLN A 22 -5.80 -2.16 -6.61
N VAL A 23 -6.81 -1.45 -6.08
CA VAL A 23 -7.40 -1.78 -4.77
C VAL A 23 -8.42 -2.90 -4.98
N ILE A 24 -8.16 -4.06 -4.39
CA ILE A 24 -9.03 -5.24 -4.49
C ILE A 24 -10.06 -5.25 -3.37
N ASP A 25 -9.61 -4.93 -2.16
CA ASP A 25 -10.48 -4.80 -1.00
C ASP A 25 -10.03 -3.63 -0.12
N LYS A 26 -10.99 -3.03 0.56
CA LYS A 26 -10.80 -1.88 1.44
C LYS A 26 -11.74 -2.03 2.62
N GLY A 27 -11.19 -2.52 3.73
CA GLY A 27 -11.93 -2.64 4.99
C GLY A 27 -12.35 -1.27 5.53
N GLY A 28 -13.33 -1.20 6.43
CA GLY A 28 -13.77 0.08 7.03
C GLY A 28 -12.67 0.75 7.89
N PRO A 29 -12.81 2.07 8.20
CA PRO A 29 -11.91 2.76 9.12
C PRO A 29 -11.91 2.11 10.51
N ARG A 30 -10.73 1.96 11.11
CA ARG A 30 -10.52 1.38 12.44
C ARG A 30 -9.71 2.33 13.30
N ASP A 31 -9.96 2.31 14.60
CA ASP A 31 -9.11 3.01 15.56
C ASP A 31 -7.90 2.15 15.93
N ASN A 32 -6.74 2.78 16.13
CA ASN A 32 -5.60 2.12 16.76
C ASN A 32 -5.92 1.76 18.22
N LEU A 33 -5.07 0.94 18.86
CA LEU A 33 -5.29 0.46 20.22
C LEU A 33 -5.53 1.61 21.23
N GLN A 34 -4.83 2.73 21.04
CA GLN A 34 -4.90 3.91 21.89
C GLN A 34 -6.07 4.86 21.55
N LYS A 35 -6.84 4.58 20.49
CA LYS A 35 -7.90 5.42 19.94
C LYS A 35 -7.48 6.86 19.59
N THR A 36 -6.19 7.04 19.30
CA THR A 36 -5.61 8.33 18.94
C THR A 36 -5.58 8.55 17.43
N ASN A 37 -5.54 7.48 16.65
CA ASN A 37 -5.45 7.52 15.19
C ASN A 37 -6.44 6.56 14.55
N LYS A 38 -7.00 6.98 13.42
CA LYS A 38 -7.74 6.10 12.52
C LYS A 38 -6.82 5.57 11.43
N TYR A 39 -7.02 4.30 11.07
CA TYR A 39 -6.34 3.67 9.96
C TYR A 39 -7.32 2.84 9.14
N GLN A 40 -6.92 2.49 7.92
CA GLN A 40 -7.69 1.65 7.03
C GLN A 40 -6.75 0.62 6.41
N LEU A 41 -7.20 -0.64 6.36
CA LEU A 41 -6.46 -1.71 5.71
C LEU A 41 -7.00 -1.88 4.28
N MET A 42 -6.08 -2.06 3.35
CA MET A 42 -6.37 -2.27 1.93
C MET A 42 -5.58 -3.48 1.43
N ILE A 43 -6.22 -4.27 0.57
CA ILE A 43 -5.59 -5.33 -0.20
C ILE A 43 -5.36 -4.77 -1.60
N LEU A 44 -4.11 -4.82 -2.05
CA LEU A 44 -3.65 -4.22 -3.30
C LEU A 44 -3.06 -5.32 -4.17
N GLU A 45 -3.33 -5.27 -5.47
CA GLU A 45 -2.72 -6.12 -6.48
C GLU A 45 -2.07 -5.25 -7.56
N ASP A 46 -0.98 -5.76 -8.14
CA ASP A 46 -0.26 -5.17 -9.26
C ASP A 46 -0.50 -6.03 -10.51
N GLU A 47 -0.12 -5.54 -11.69
CA GLU A 47 -0.31 -6.19 -12.99
C GLU A 47 0.50 -7.48 -13.16
N GLU A 48 1.52 -7.73 -12.33
CA GLU A 48 2.31 -8.96 -12.40
C GLU A 48 1.56 -10.15 -11.78
N VAL A 49 0.96 -10.96 -12.66
CA VAL A 49 0.37 -12.29 -12.40
C VAL A 49 1.39 -13.39 -12.67
#